data_AF-A0A0D6S8Z8-F1
#
_entry.id   AF-A0A0D6S8Z8-F1
#
_cell.length_a   1.000
_cell.length_b   1.000
_cell.length_c   1.000
_cell.angle_alpha   90.00
_cell.angle_beta   90.00
_cell.angle_gamma   90.00
#
_symmetry.space_group_name_H-M   'P 1'
#
loop_
_entity.id
_entity.type
_entity.pdbx_description
1 polymer ?
#
loop_
_entity_poly.entity_id
_entity_poly.type
_entity_poly.pdbx_seq_one_letter_code
_entity_poly.pdbx_strand_id
1 'polypeptide(L)'
;MADFTFDTACALMGRTAWIELNWPDVPEPTFTCVHIVGVVMAMEGVYDAPHFLTFQYNGSQMFPEELFWSDIRAVHPVRTVKKGGNVAEGSGSRTHPGTAAVPHRV
;
A
#
# COMPACT_ATOMS: atom_id res chain seq x y z
N MET A 1 20.23 -9.12 5.54
CA MET A 1 19.51 -8.54 6.68
C MET A 1 19.38 -7.05 6.42
N ALA A 2 18.19 -6.50 6.63
CA ALA A 2 17.95 -5.09 6.44
C ALA A 2 18.47 -4.29 7.65
N ASP A 3 18.96 -3.09 7.39
CA ASP A 3 19.36 -2.13 8.41
C ASP A 3 18.66 -0.81 8.10
N PHE A 4 17.75 -0.41 8.99
CA PHE A 4 16.95 0.81 8.83
C PHE A 4 17.37 1.84 9.85
N THR A 5 17.46 3.10 9.44
CA THR A 5 17.46 4.21 10.40
C THR A 5 16.03 4.44 10.89
N PHE A 6 15.89 5.09 12.06
CA PHE A 6 14.58 5.47 12.61
C PHE A 6 13.71 6.20 11.58
N ASP A 7 14.25 7.21 10.90
CA ASP A 7 13.50 7.99 9.90
C ASP A 7 13.01 7.13 8.73
N THR A 8 13.86 6.22 8.22
CA THR A 8 13.48 5.34 7.11
C THR A 8 12.44 4.30 7.53
N ALA A 9 12.55 3.76 8.75
CA ALA A 9 11.56 2.84 9.31
C ALA A 9 10.23 3.55 9.56
N CYS A 10 10.25 4.76 10.11
CA CYS A 10 9.04 5.54 10.36
C CYS A 10 8.33 5.95 9.07
N ALA A 11 9.05 6.23 7.99
CA ALA A 11 8.46 6.52 6.68
C ALA A 11 7.66 5.34 6.09
N LEU A 12 7.89 4.12 6.58
CA LEU A 12 7.16 2.91 6.19
C LEU A 12 5.91 2.66 7.03
N MET A 13 5.73 3.33 8.18
CA MET A 13 4.53 3.18 9.00
C MET A 13 3.27 3.63 8.25
N GLY A 14 2.19 2.88 8.42
CA GLY A 14 0.92 3.07 7.71
C GLY A 14 0.95 2.62 6.25
N ARG A 15 2.02 1.97 5.79
CA ARG A 15 2.15 1.45 4.42
C ARG A 15 1.88 -0.05 4.38
N THR A 16 1.34 -0.49 3.24
CA THR A 16 1.37 -1.90 2.85
C THR A 16 2.66 -2.16 2.08
N ALA A 17 3.35 -3.27 2.36
CA ALA A 17 4.58 -3.62 1.69
C ALA A 17 4.70 -5.13 1.46
N TRP A 18 5.34 -5.50 0.34
CA TRP A 18 5.89 -6.83 0.17
C TRP A 18 7.25 -6.92 0.85
N ILE A 19 7.43 -7.95 1.66
CA ILE A 19 8.64 -8.23 2.41
C ILE A 19 9.27 -9.48 1.82
N GLU A 20 10.50 -9.36 1.35
CA GLU A 20 11.35 -10.50 1.04
C GLU A 20 12.02 -10.95 2.33
N LEU A 21 11.80 -12.20 2.73
CA LEU A 21 12.35 -12.79 3.94
C LEU A 21 13.63 -13.58 3.63
N ASN A 22 14.55 -13.60 4.59
CA ASN A 22 15.82 -14.32 4.54
C ASN A 22 15.82 -15.48 5.54
N TRP A 23 15.39 -16.66 5.11
CA TRP A 23 15.45 -17.87 5.93
C TRP A 23 16.70 -18.68 5.58
N PRO A 24 17.61 -18.93 6.53
CA PRO A 24 18.87 -19.65 6.26
C PRO A 24 18.67 -21.03 5.62
N ASP A 25 17.57 -21.70 5.97
CA ASP A 25 17.28 -23.07 5.57
C ASP A 25 16.45 -23.17 4.28
N VAL A 26 16.02 -22.04 3.71
CA VAL A 26 15.19 -22.00 2.50
C VAL A 26 15.99 -21.37 1.35
N PRO A 27 16.30 -22.13 0.28
CA PRO A 27 17.13 -21.62 -0.81
C PRO A 27 16.43 -20.55 -1.66
N GLU A 28 15.09 -20.50 -1.63
CA GLU A 28 14.27 -19.55 -2.37
C GLU A 28 13.77 -18.42 -1.46
N PRO A 29 13.79 -17.15 -1.92
CA PRO A 29 13.24 -16.04 -1.14
C PRO A 29 11.75 -16.25 -0.85
N THR A 30 11.38 -16.16 0.42
CA THR A 30 9.97 -16.21 0.83
C THR A 30 9.41 -14.80 0.86
N PHE A 31 8.21 -14.60 0.32
CA PHE A 31 7.56 -13.29 0.29
C PHE A 31 6.31 -13.27 1.15
N THR A 32 6.12 -12.20 1.91
CA THR A 32 4.85 -11.90 2.58
C THR A 32 4.39 -10.47 2.31
N CYS A 33 3.09 -10.23 2.31
CA CYS A 33 2.50 -8.90 2.19
C CYS A 33 1.92 -8.48 3.54
N VAL A 34 2.38 -7.36 4.07
CA VAL A 34 2.00 -6.90 5.41
C VAL A 34 1.61 -5.42 5.42
N HIS A 35 0.81 -5.05 6.41
CA HIS A 35 0.61 -3.68 6.84
C HIS A 35 1.60 -3.36 7.96
N ILE A 36 2.42 -2.32 7.80
CA ILE A 36 3.37 -1.87 8.82
C ILE A 36 2.66 -0.84 9.69
N VAL A 37 2.49 -1.14 10.98
CA VAL A 37 1.73 -0.29 11.93
C VAL A 37 2.59 0.32 13.03
N GLY A 38 3.81 -0.18 13.23
CA GLY A 38 4.72 0.36 14.23
C GLY A 38 6.18 -0.05 13.99
N VAL A 39 7.07 0.59 14.73
CA VAL A 39 8.52 0.34 14.73
C VAL A 39 8.98 0.24 16.17
N VAL A 40 9.77 -0.79 16.48
CA VAL A 40 10.49 -0.92 17.73
C VAL A 40 11.99 -0.84 17.41
N MET A 41 12.67 0.12 18.04
CA MET A 41 14.11 0.33 17.85
C MET A 41 14.91 -0.40 18.92
N ALA A 42 16.16 -0.71 18.60
CA ALA A 42 17.12 -1.11 19.62
C ALA A 42 17.33 0.04 20.63
N MET A 43 17.52 -0.32 21.88
CA MET A 43 17.84 0.57 22.98
C MET A 43 18.98 -0.07 23.79
N GLU A 44 20.12 0.61 23.81
CA GLU A 44 21.34 0.12 24.47
C GLU A 44 21.06 -0.32 25.92
N GLY A 45 21.41 -1.57 26.23
CA GLY A 45 21.23 -2.16 27.56
C GLY A 45 19.81 -2.58 27.91
N VAL A 46 18.85 -2.46 26.97
CA VAL A 46 17.43 -2.81 27.19
C VAL A 46 16.92 -3.79 26.14
N TYR A 47 17.18 -3.54 24.86
CA TYR A 47 16.61 -4.33 23.77
C TYR A 47 17.43 -4.20 22.49
N ASP A 48 17.80 -5.31 21.87
CA ASP A 48 18.78 -5.32 20.76
C ASP A 48 18.20 -5.79 19.41
N ALA A 49 16.91 -6.08 19.34
CA ALA A 49 16.27 -6.72 18.19
C ALA A 49 15.24 -5.80 17.51
N PRO A 50 15.68 -4.77 16.75
CA PRO A 50 14.76 -3.85 16.10
C PRO A 50 13.86 -4.58 15.10
N HIS A 51 12.60 -4.18 15.07
CA HIS A 51 11.57 -4.87 14.29
C HIS A 51 10.40 -3.95 13.93
N PHE A 52 9.63 -4.35 12.92
CA PHE A 52 8.33 -3.76 12.64
C PHE A 52 7.23 -4.48 13.40
N LEU A 53 6.18 -3.75 13.75
CA LEU A 53 4.89 -4.33 14.15
C LEU A 53 4.00 -4.39 12.91
N THR A 54 3.49 -5.58 12.60
CA THR A 54 2.83 -5.84 11.31
C THR A 54 1.56 -6.65 11.43
N PHE A 55 0.63 -6.44 10.50
CA PHE A 55 -0.48 -7.36 10.24
C PHE A 55 -0.30 -8.00 8.87
N GLN A 56 -0.66 -9.27 8.71
CA GLN A 56 -0.69 -9.88 7.39
C GLN A 56 -1.80 -9.20 6.56
N TYR A 57 -1.55 -8.97 5.28
CA TYR A 57 -2.48 -8.24 4.40
C TYR A 57 -3.90 -8.84 4.38
N ASN A 58 -4.00 -10.16 4.52
CA ASN A 58 -5.23 -10.94 4.58
C ASN A 58 -5.37 -11.70 5.90
N GLY A 59 -4.66 -11.27 6.95
CA GLY A 59 -4.68 -11.90 8.26
C GLY A 59 -5.93 -11.55 9.06
N SER A 60 -6.35 -12.47 9.93
CA SER A 60 -7.41 -12.26 10.93
C SER A 60 -6.84 -12.04 12.33
N GLN A 61 -5.59 -11.56 12.42
CA GLN A 61 -4.90 -11.43 13.70
C GLN A 61 -5.54 -10.32 14.55
N MET A 62 -5.63 -10.56 15.86
CA MET A 62 -6.13 -9.56 16.80
C MET A 62 -5.08 -8.49 17.15
N PHE A 63 -3.80 -8.88 17.15
CA PHE A 63 -2.66 -8.04 17.52
C PHE A 63 -1.58 -8.12 16.44
N PRO A 64 -0.72 -7.09 16.32
CA PRO A 64 0.37 -7.12 15.36
C PRO A 64 1.43 -8.15 15.74
N GLU A 65 2.07 -8.72 14.74
CA GLU A 65 3.22 -9.62 14.85
C GLU A 65 4.53 -8.85 14.69
N GLU A 66 5.56 -9.33 15.37
CA GLU A 66 6.92 -8.81 15.26
C GLU A 66 7.57 -9.31 13.97
N LEU A 67 8.14 -8.39 13.19
CA LEU A 67 8.90 -8.70 11.99
C LEU A 67 10.32 -8.12 12.13
N PHE A 68 11.25 -8.98 12.54
CA PHE A 68 12.64 -8.60 12.84
C PHE A 68 13.41 -8.20 11.60
N TRP A 69 14.24 -7.16 11.72
CA TRP A 69 15.04 -6.67 10.58
C TRP A 69 16.10 -7.67 10.12
N SER A 70 16.75 -8.35 11.08
CA SER A 70 16.66 -9.81 11.21
C SER A 70 16.50 -10.61 9.93
N ASP A 71 15.22 -10.81 9.68
CA ASP A 71 14.69 -11.79 8.77
C ASP A 71 14.28 -11.11 7.48
N ILE A 72 14.45 -9.79 7.37
CA ILE A 72 14.12 -9.01 6.18
C ILE A 72 15.36 -8.96 5.27
N ARG A 73 15.14 -9.33 4.01
CA ARG A 73 16.08 -9.12 2.92
C ARG A 73 15.83 -7.81 2.19
N ALA A 74 14.56 -7.53 1.88
CA ALA A 74 14.15 -6.31 1.21
C ALA A 74 12.69 -5.95 1.53
N VAL A 75 12.37 -4.65 1.43
CA VAL A 75 11.02 -4.11 1.60
C VAL A 75 10.60 -3.39 0.32
N HIS A 76 9.43 -3.73 -0.18
CA HIS A 76 8.85 -3.16 -1.40
C HIS A 76 7.48 -2.54 -1.08
N PRO A 77 7.43 -1.23 -0.75
CA PRO A 77 6.18 -0.55 -0.46
C PRO A 77 5.23 -0.58 -1.66
N VAL A 78 3.98 -0.98 -1.42
CA VAL A 78 2.93 -0.96 -2.43
C VAL A 78 2.57 0.49 -2.74
N ARG A 79 2.59 0.86 -4.02
CA ARG A 79 2.16 2.19 -4.46
C ARG A 79 0.65 2.22 -4.56
N THR A 80 -0.01 2.97 -3.68
CA THR A 80 -1.42 3.31 -3.88
C THR A 80 -1.53 4.30 -5.02
N VAL A 81 -2.02 3.85 -6.17
CA VAL A 81 -2.45 4.76 -7.23
C VAL A 81 -3.70 5.45 -6.72
N LYS A 82 -3.62 6.75 -6.41
CA LYS A 82 -4.82 7.54 -6.12
C LYS A 82 -5.71 7.45 -7.35
N LYS A 83 -6.88 6.80 -7.23
CA LYS A 83 -7.89 6.79 -8.28
C LYS A 83 -8.45 8.22 -8.36
N GLY A 84 -7.82 9.07 -9.16
CA GLY A 84 -8.30 10.41 -9.46
C GLY A 84 -9.66 10.28 -10.11
N GLY A 85 -10.71 10.72 -9.41
CA GLY A 85 -12.04 10.84 -9.98
C GLY A 85 -12.05 11.95 -11.02
N ASN A 86 -11.72 11.63 -12.26
CA ASN A 86 -12.13 12.46 -13.40
C ASN A 86 -13.59 12.12 -13.68
N VAL A 87 -14.51 12.81 -13.01
CA VAL A 87 -15.85 13.00 -13.57
C VAL A 87 -15.66 14.03 -14.67
N ALA A 88 -15.50 13.55 -15.91
CA ALA A 88 -15.67 14.41 -17.07
C ALA A 88 -17.16 14.81 -17.08
N GLU A 89 -17.44 16.02 -16.62
CA GLU A 89 -18.73 16.66 -16.76
C GLU A 89 -18.93 16.97 -18.25
N GLY A 90 -19.42 15.97 -18.97
CA GLY A 90 -19.83 16.09 -20.35
C GLY A 90 -21.07 16.98 -20.43
N SER A 91 -20.83 18.25 -20.77
CA SER A 91 -21.82 19.19 -21.31
C SER A 91 -22.63 18.53 -22.42
N GLY A 92 -23.80 18.01 -22.07
CA GLY A 92 -24.81 17.49 -22.99
C GLY A 92 -25.90 18.52 -23.21
N SER A 93 -25.63 19.52 -24.05
CA SER A 93 -26.67 20.40 -24.60
C SER A 93 -27.68 19.56 -25.38
N ARG A 94 -28.89 19.41 -24.82
CA ARG A 94 -30.01 18.75 -25.48
C ARG A 94 -30.73 19.80 -26.33
N THR A 95 -30.29 19.98 -27.58
CA THR A 95 -31.07 20.74 -28.57
C THR A 95 -32.28 19.91 -29.01
N HIS A 96 -33.48 20.39 -28.69
CA HIS A 96 -34.72 19.94 -29.31
C HIS A 96 -34.71 20.26 -30.81
N PRO A 97 -35.02 19.31 -31.72
CA PRO A 97 -35.38 19.68 -33.08
C PRO A 97 -36.85 20.11 -33.11
N GLY A 98 -37.04 21.35 -33.51
CA GLY A 98 -38.32 22.02 -33.65
C GLY A 98 -39.18 21.50 -34.80
N THR A 99 -40.47 21.78 -34.63
CA THR A 99 -41.59 21.66 -35.55
C THR A 99 -41.24 22.10 -36.98
N ALA A 100 -41.29 21.17 -37.94
CA ALA A 100 -41.22 21.50 -39.36
C ALA A 100 -42.62 21.83 -39.88
N ALA A 101 -42.81 23.09 -40.27
CA ALA A 101 -43.98 23.59 -40.99
C ALA A 101 -44.03 23.01 -42.42
N VAL A 102 -45.23 22.64 -42.86
CA VAL A 102 -45.53 22.19 -44.23
C VAL A 102 -45.81 23.41 -45.10
N PRO A 103 -45.10 23.63 -46.23
CA PRO A 103 -45.48 24.66 -47.18
C PRO A 103 -46.49 24.13 -48.20
N HIS A 104 -47.57 24.88 -48.35
CA HIS A 104 -48.55 24.79 -49.44
C HIS A 104 -47.87 25.14 -50.77
N ARG A 105 -48.16 24.41 -51.85
CA ARG A 105 -47.94 24.92 -53.21
C ARG A 105 -49.06 24.48 -54.16
N VAL A 106 -49.76 25.53 -54.64
CA VAL A 106 -50.55 25.76 -55.87
C VAL A 106 -51.30 24.58 -56.47
#